data_AF-A0A9X1XUW5-F1
#
_entry.id   AF-A0A9X1XUW5-F1
#
_cell.length_a   1.000
_cell.length_b   1.000
_cell.length_c   1.000
_cell.angle_alpha   90.00
_cell.angle_beta   90.00
_cell.angle_gamma   90.00
#
_symmetry.space_group_name_H-M   'P 1'
#
loop_
_entity.id
_entity.type
_entity.pdbx_description
1 polymer ?
#
loop_
_entity_poly.entity_id
_entity_poly.type
_entity_poly.pdbx_seq_one_letter_code
_entity_poly.pdbx_strand_id
1 'polypeptide(L)'
;MIVASHNKGWKIITQRSHGLLAAMIAYQYDIKLPNEIIVPTLIAIAEHDDGVAETLENKNLTDAGAPRNFLVSDNSSKTELKQYLNVMELATSKCQLNALLTSMHLNFIFGGINEENDSKLNLFLKEQETNRKQILKHLNIDKKYSERLYRLVEWCDAFSLLICLDKIQPEGRKMEVSESPDGDINQVFYKDEKIISLEPWVFKENSFTVFYEYKILEQLKFASVEEFNKICSEATVQREEFIFTK
;
A
#
# COMPACT_ATOMS: atom_id res chain seq x y z
N MET A 1 -4.34 5.77 6.07
CA MET A 1 -4.12 7.05 5.38
C MET A 1 -2.75 7.57 5.70
N ILE A 2 -2.14 8.18 4.70
CA ILE A 2 -0.85 8.83 4.81
C ILE A 2 -1.10 10.30 5.09
N VAL A 3 -0.51 10.80 6.18
CA VAL A 3 -0.65 12.19 6.62
C VAL A 3 0.73 12.81 6.74
N ALA A 4 0.96 13.88 6.00
CA ALA A 4 2.18 14.68 6.10
C ALA A 4 1.86 16.11 6.55
N SER A 5 2.79 16.73 7.27
CA SER A 5 2.69 18.16 7.59
C SER A 5 2.88 18.99 6.32
N HIS A 6 2.13 20.08 6.21
CA HIS A 6 2.20 21.02 5.10
C HIS A 6 2.16 22.45 5.65
N ASN A 7 2.75 23.42 4.96
CA ASN A 7 2.81 24.81 5.46
C ASN A 7 1.43 25.44 5.70
N LYS A 8 0.39 24.96 5.01
CA LYS A 8 -1.01 25.36 5.20
C LYS A 8 -1.79 24.48 6.17
N GLY A 9 -1.26 23.33 6.58
CA GLY A 9 -1.97 22.37 7.44
C GLY A 9 -1.53 20.92 7.19
N TRP A 10 -2.43 20.07 6.73
CA TRP A 10 -2.18 18.64 6.51
C TRP A 10 -2.29 18.24 5.04
N LYS A 11 -1.30 17.50 4.53
CA LYS A 11 -1.39 16.78 3.25
C LYS A 11 -1.91 15.37 3.53
N ILE A 12 -3.08 15.06 2.97
CA ILE A 12 -3.76 13.77 3.14
C ILE A 12 -3.70 13.01 1.83
N ILE A 13 -3.16 11.79 1.88
CA ILE A 13 -3.17 10.81 0.79
C ILE A 13 -3.90 9.56 1.33
N THR A 14 -4.89 9.08 0.59
CA THR A 14 -5.64 7.87 0.94
C THR A 14 -4.82 6.62 0.63
N GLN A 15 -5.05 5.51 1.35
CA GLN A 15 -4.43 4.24 0.96
C GLN A 15 -4.81 3.88 -0.49
N ARG A 16 -6.04 4.19 -0.92
CA ARG A 16 -6.49 4.01 -2.31
C ARG A 16 -5.60 4.73 -3.32
N SER A 17 -5.17 5.95 -3.00
CA SER A 17 -4.31 6.71 -3.91
C SER A 17 -2.88 6.16 -3.92
N HIS A 18 -2.37 5.62 -2.81
CA HIS A 18 -1.06 4.96 -2.78
C HIS A 18 -1.11 3.63 -3.54
N GLY A 19 -2.17 2.84 -3.35
CA GLY A 19 -2.42 1.60 -4.09
C GLY A 19 -2.52 1.83 -5.60
N LEU A 20 -3.21 2.88 -6.05
CA LEU A 20 -3.24 3.26 -7.46
C LEU A 20 -1.84 3.60 -8.00
N LEU A 21 -1.02 4.33 -7.23
CA LEU A 21 0.37 4.60 -7.59
C LEU A 21 1.18 3.29 -7.69
N ALA A 22 1.04 2.39 -6.72
CA ALA A 22 1.66 1.08 -6.74
C ALA A 22 1.29 0.29 -8.01
N ALA A 23 0.01 0.34 -8.42
CA ALA A 23 -0.47 -0.34 -9.62
C ALA A 23 0.08 0.28 -10.92
N MET A 24 0.23 1.61 -10.99
CA MET A 24 0.88 2.28 -12.15
C MET A 24 2.35 1.87 -12.28
N ILE A 25 3.06 1.77 -11.15
CA ILE A 25 4.44 1.28 -11.09
C ILE A 25 4.50 -0.18 -11.56
N ALA A 26 3.62 -1.04 -11.03
CA ALA A 26 3.53 -2.46 -11.39
C ALA A 26 3.23 -2.68 -12.89
N TYR A 27 2.36 -1.86 -13.47
CA TYR A 27 2.01 -1.93 -14.88
C TYR A 27 3.23 -1.75 -15.80
N GLN A 28 4.15 -0.86 -15.41
CA GLN A 28 5.38 -0.57 -16.15
C GLN A 28 6.49 -1.59 -15.92
N TYR A 29 6.40 -2.39 -14.85
CA TYR A 29 7.39 -3.41 -14.52
C TYR A 29 7.52 -4.42 -15.67
N ASP A 30 8.74 -4.69 -16.14
CA ASP A 30 9.03 -5.66 -17.21
C ASP A 30 8.99 -7.10 -16.70
N ILE A 31 7.76 -7.57 -16.45
CA ILE A 31 7.48 -8.94 -16.02
C ILE A 31 6.54 -9.61 -17.02
N LYS A 32 6.96 -10.78 -17.50
CA LYS A 32 6.14 -11.61 -18.41
C LYS A 32 5.26 -12.54 -17.58
N LEU A 33 3.98 -12.21 -17.54
CA LEU A 33 2.92 -13.00 -16.89
C LEU A 33 1.72 -13.07 -17.82
N PRO A 34 0.99 -14.21 -17.86
CA PRO A 34 -0.21 -14.32 -18.67
C PRO A 34 -1.36 -13.47 -18.08
N ASN A 35 -2.36 -13.16 -18.90
CA ASN A 35 -3.44 -12.23 -18.55
C ASN A 35 -4.17 -12.61 -17.25
N GLU A 36 -4.44 -13.90 -17.08
CA GLU A 36 -5.11 -14.50 -15.92
C GLU A 36 -4.29 -14.42 -14.62
N ILE A 37 -3.00 -14.06 -14.70
CA ILE A 37 -2.15 -13.80 -13.54
C ILE A 37 -1.93 -12.30 -13.36
N ILE A 38 -1.47 -11.59 -14.39
CA ILE A 38 -1.08 -10.18 -14.25
C ILE A 38 -2.26 -9.27 -13.90
N VAL A 39 -3.45 -9.49 -14.48
CA VAL A 39 -4.59 -8.61 -14.21
C VAL A 39 -5.05 -8.75 -12.75
N PRO A 40 -5.31 -9.96 -12.20
CA PRO A 40 -5.61 -10.09 -10.78
C PRO A 40 -4.49 -9.59 -9.86
N THR A 41 -3.22 -9.77 -10.23
CA THR A 41 -2.08 -9.24 -9.46
C THR A 41 -2.09 -7.71 -9.43
N LEU A 42 -2.33 -7.02 -10.55
CA LEU A 42 -2.44 -5.55 -10.58
C LEU A 42 -3.60 -5.06 -9.70
N ILE A 43 -4.73 -5.76 -9.68
CA ILE A 43 -5.85 -5.42 -8.81
C ILE A 43 -5.50 -5.66 -7.34
N ALA A 44 -4.83 -6.77 -7.01
CA ALA A 44 -4.34 -6.99 -5.65
C ALA A 44 -3.36 -5.88 -5.21
N ILE A 45 -2.49 -5.42 -6.10
CA ILE A 45 -1.58 -4.28 -5.84
C ILE A 45 -2.36 -2.98 -5.61
N ALA A 46 -3.37 -2.70 -6.42
CA ALA A 46 -4.15 -1.48 -6.32
C ALA A 46 -4.95 -1.39 -5.01
N GLU A 47 -5.34 -2.53 -4.45
CA GLU A 47 -6.39 -2.61 -3.41
C GLU A 47 -5.92 -3.33 -2.13
N HIS A 48 -4.64 -3.66 -1.99
CA HIS A 48 -4.12 -4.49 -0.88
C HIS A 48 -4.46 -3.96 0.52
N ASP A 49 -4.72 -2.65 0.64
CA ASP A 49 -5.07 -1.93 1.89
C ASP A 49 -6.53 -1.42 1.93
N ASP A 50 -7.35 -1.70 0.91
CA ASP A 50 -8.68 -1.11 0.69
C ASP A 50 -9.80 -1.72 1.55
N GLY A 51 -9.66 -1.65 2.88
CA GLY A 51 -10.64 -2.24 3.81
C GLY A 51 -11.72 -1.29 4.36
N VAL A 52 -11.47 0.03 4.36
CA VAL A 52 -12.34 1.02 5.04
C VAL A 52 -12.36 2.37 4.33
N ALA A 53 -13.41 3.15 4.56
CA ALA A 53 -13.44 4.56 4.16
C ALA A 53 -12.67 5.39 5.20
N GLU A 54 -11.41 5.70 4.90
CA GLU A 54 -10.46 6.22 5.90
C GLU A 54 -10.92 7.51 6.57
N THR A 55 -11.63 8.37 5.86
CA THR A 55 -12.15 9.63 6.42
C THR A 55 -13.30 9.44 7.41
N LEU A 56 -13.86 8.24 7.52
CA LEU A 56 -14.96 7.88 8.43
C LEU A 56 -14.50 7.05 9.65
N GLU A 57 -13.20 6.76 9.76
CA GLU A 57 -12.69 5.89 10.83
C GLU A 57 -12.14 6.73 11.99
N ASN A 58 -12.72 6.59 13.20
CA ASN A 58 -12.31 7.36 14.38
C ASN A 58 -10.81 7.23 14.70
N LYS A 59 -10.23 6.05 14.46
CA LYS A 59 -8.80 5.80 14.64
C LYS A 59 -7.92 6.74 13.80
N ASN A 60 -8.45 7.31 12.73
CA ASN A 60 -7.71 8.22 11.86
C ASN A 60 -7.63 9.65 12.40
N LEU A 61 -8.14 9.92 13.60
CA LEU A 61 -7.80 11.10 14.39
C LEU A 61 -7.01 10.70 15.64
N THR A 62 -6.09 11.56 16.05
CA THR A 62 -5.43 11.49 17.36
C THR A 62 -6.35 12.04 18.46
N ASP A 63 -6.04 11.76 19.73
CA ASP A 63 -6.76 12.33 20.88
C ASP A 63 -6.77 13.87 20.88
N ALA A 64 -5.75 14.49 20.27
CA ALA A 64 -5.66 15.95 20.10
C ALA A 64 -6.47 16.50 18.92
N GLY A 65 -7.17 15.63 18.17
CA GLY A 65 -7.97 15.98 16.99
C GLY A 65 -7.16 16.15 15.70
N ALA A 66 -5.86 15.86 15.68
CA ALA A 66 -5.06 15.92 14.45
C ALA A 66 -5.27 14.65 13.60
N PRO A 67 -5.28 14.73 12.25
CA PRO A 67 -5.28 13.55 11.39
C PRO A 67 -4.08 12.64 11.69
N ARG A 68 -4.35 11.34 11.83
CA ARG A 68 -3.37 10.33 12.23
C ARG A 68 -2.77 9.66 11.01
N ASN A 69 -1.45 9.71 10.87
CA ASN A 69 -0.73 8.91 9.89
C ASN A 69 -0.80 7.42 10.27
N PHE A 70 -0.96 6.52 9.29
CA PHE A 70 -1.01 5.07 9.52
C PHE A 70 0.23 4.50 10.24
N LEU A 71 1.39 5.18 10.15
CA LEU A 71 2.62 4.80 10.86
C LEU A 71 2.57 5.07 12.37
N VAL A 72 1.61 5.87 12.85
CA VAL A 72 1.46 6.17 14.27
C VAL A 72 0.65 5.05 14.92
N SER A 73 1.31 4.23 15.75
CA SER A 73 0.64 3.22 16.57
C SER A 73 -0.36 3.89 17.52
N ASP A 74 -1.55 3.33 17.65
CA ASP A 74 -2.33 3.61 18.86
C ASP A 74 -1.68 2.88 20.04
N ASN A 75 -1.86 3.41 21.24
CA ASN A 75 -1.45 2.72 22.47
C ASN A 75 -2.36 1.51 22.78
N SER A 76 -3.09 0.99 21.79
CA SER A 76 -3.96 -0.18 21.91
C SER A 76 -3.12 -1.45 21.86
N SER A 77 -3.35 -2.34 22.81
CA SER A 77 -2.76 -3.68 22.79
C SER A 77 -3.50 -4.66 21.87
N LYS A 78 -4.58 -4.23 21.19
CA LYS A 78 -5.43 -5.08 20.35
C LYS A 78 -5.58 -4.54 18.95
N THR A 79 -5.45 -5.42 17.97
CA THR A 79 -5.61 -5.13 16.55
C THR A 79 -7.08 -5.00 16.19
N GLU A 80 -7.47 -3.88 15.60
CA GLU A 80 -8.82 -3.72 15.05
C GLU A 80 -8.92 -4.46 13.71
N LEU A 81 -9.56 -5.64 13.72
CA LEU A 81 -9.62 -6.52 12.55
C LEU A 81 -10.61 -6.10 11.45
N LYS A 82 -11.51 -5.13 11.71
CA LYS A 82 -12.59 -4.74 10.79
C LYS A 82 -12.07 -4.45 9.39
N GLN A 83 -11.00 -3.66 9.27
CA GLN A 83 -10.40 -3.32 7.98
C GLN A 83 -9.88 -4.54 7.23
N TYR A 84 -9.22 -5.47 7.93
CA TYR A 84 -8.60 -6.64 7.31
C TYR A 84 -9.63 -7.71 6.93
N LEU A 85 -10.72 -7.82 7.69
CA LEU A 85 -11.86 -8.66 7.30
C LEU A 85 -12.51 -8.13 6.02
N ASN A 86 -12.74 -6.81 5.94
CA ASN A 86 -13.32 -6.19 4.75
C ASN A 86 -12.41 -6.31 3.52
N VAL A 87 -11.09 -6.10 3.66
CA VAL A 87 -10.17 -6.23 2.53
C VAL A 87 -10.15 -7.67 2.01
N MET A 88 -10.20 -8.67 2.91
CA MET A 88 -10.30 -10.07 2.52
C MET A 88 -11.64 -10.43 1.87
N GLU A 89 -12.75 -9.86 2.32
CA GLU A 89 -14.06 -10.02 1.67
C GLU A 89 -14.02 -9.50 0.23
N LEU A 90 -13.49 -8.29 0.04
CA LEU A 90 -13.34 -7.66 -1.27
C LEU A 90 -12.38 -8.42 -2.18
N ALA A 91 -11.25 -8.91 -1.67
CA ALA A 91 -10.27 -9.68 -2.43
C ALA A 91 -10.85 -11.04 -2.86
N THR A 92 -11.53 -11.74 -1.93
CA THR A 92 -12.17 -13.04 -2.17
C THR A 92 -13.28 -12.95 -3.21
N SER A 93 -14.04 -11.86 -3.20
CA SER A 93 -15.14 -11.62 -4.14
C SER A 93 -14.66 -11.38 -5.57
N LYS A 94 -13.37 -11.05 -5.78
CA LYS A 94 -12.80 -10.84 -7.12
C LYS A 94 -12.30 -12.13 -7.73
N CYS A 95 -11.34 -12.80 -7.09
CA CYS A 95 -10.88 -14.13 -7.47
C CYS A 95 -9.94 -14.74 -6.41
N GLN A 96 -9.66 -16.03 -6.55
CA GLN A 96 -8.75 -16.74 -5.65
C GLN A 96 -7.32 -16.19 -5.65
N LEU A 97 -6.78 -15.75 -6.80
CA LEU A 97 -5.42 -15.20 -6.85
C LEU A 97 -5.33 -13.86 -6.09
N ASN A 98 -6.35 -13.00 -6.20
CA ASN A 98 -6.41 -11.77 -5.44
C ASN A 98 -6.51 -12.05 -3.94
N ALA A 99 -7.36 -12.99 -3.52
CA ALA A 99 -7.45 -13.44 -2.14
C ALA A 99 -6.11 -13.99 -1.61
N LEU A 100 -5.39 -14.77 -2.42
CA LEU A 100 -4.08 -15.32 -2.06
C LEU A 100 -3.06 -14.19 -1.79
N LEU A 101 -2.90 -13.27 -2.73
CA LEU A 101 -1.91 -12.20 -2.63
C LEU A 101 -2.22 -11.22 -1.48
N THR A 102 -3.50 -10.86 -1.33
CA THR A 102 -3.96 -10.02 -0.20
C THR A 102 -3.73 -10.73 1.14
N SER A 103 -4.02 -12.03 1.23
CA SER A 103 -3.78 -12.83 2.44
C SER A 103 -2.28 -12.92 2.78
N MET A 104 -1.40 -13.00 1.77
CA MET A 104 0.06 -12.96 1.98
C MET A 104 0.52 -11.59 2.48
N HIS A 105 -0.06 -10.49 1.97
CA HIS A 105 0.23 -9.13 2.45
C HIS A 105 -0.14 -8.94 3.91
N LEU A 106 -1.33 -9.39 4.31
CA LEU A 106 -1.75 -9.35 5.71
C LEU A 106 -0.84 -10.21 6.61
N ASN A 107 -0.38 -11.36 6.10
CA ASN A 107 0.58 -12.19 6.83
C ASN A 107 1.94 -11.50 7.01
N PHE A 108 2.38 -10.71 6.04
CA PHE A 108 3.61 -9.91 6.16
C PHE A 108 3.44 -8.79 7.20
N ILE A 109 2.32 -8.06 7.18
CA ILE A 109 2.03 -6.98 8.14
C ILE A 109 2.01 -7.51 9.59
N PHE A 110 1.36 -8.65 9.82
CA PHE A 110 1.15 -9.17 11.18
C PHE A 110 2.13 -10.25 11.63
N GLY A 111 2.82 -10.93 10.71
CA GLY A 111 3.60 -12.14 11.01
C GLY A 111 4.80 -11.93 11.96
N GLY A 112 5.20 -10.68 12.21
CA GLY A 112 6.24 -10.32 13.17
C GLY A 112 5.72 -9.77 14.52
N ILE A 113 4.41 -9.62 14.70
CA ILE A 113 3.83 -9.12 15.96
C ILE A 113 3.78 -10.26 16.97
N ASN A 114 4.33 -10.05 18.17
CA ASN A 114 4.28 -11.04 19.24
C ASN A 114 2.82 -11.38 19.60
N GLU A 115 2.39 -12.56 19.15
CA GLU A 115 1.02 -13.10 19.16
C GLU A 115 0.42 -13.35 20.55
N GLU A 116 1.21 -13.26 21.62
CA GLU A 116 0.82 -13.80 22.94
C GLU A 116 -0.45 -13.17 23.53
N ASN A 117 -0.88 -11.99 23.06
CA ASN A 117 -1.99 -11.25 23.65
C ASN A 117 -3.18 -10.91 22.72
N ASP A 118 -3.18 -11.33 21.44
CA ASP A 118 -4.29 -11.06 20.51
C ASP A 118 -4.88 -12.34 19.88
N SER A 119 -5.71 -13.04 20.66
CA SER A 119 -6.32 -14.30 20.23
C SER A 119 -7.20 -14.20 18.99
N LYS A 120 -7.79 -13.03 18.71
CA LYS A 120 -8.61 -12.80 17.51
C LYS A 120 -7.73 -12.70 16.28
N LEU A 121 -6.64 -11.94 16.36
CA LEU A 121 -5.67 -11.86 15.27
C LEU A 121 -5.08 -13.24 14.95
N ASN A 122 -4.70 -14.02 15.98
CA ASN A 122 -4.15 -15.36 15.79
C ASN A 122 -5.14 -16.30 15.09
N LEU A 123 -6.43 -16.25 15.46
CA LEU A 123 -7.47 -17.02 14.78
C LEU A 123 -7.57 -16.62 13.31
N PHE A 124 -7.63 -15.31 13.03
CA PHE A 124 -7.69 -14.78 11.68
C PHE A 124 -6.49 -15.23 10.83
N LEU A 125 -5.26 -15.09 11.32
CA LEU A 125 -4.05 -15.51 10.60
C LEU A 125 -4.03 -17.01 10.32
N LYS A 126 -4.53 -17.84 11.25
CA LYS A 126 -4.66 -19.29 11.05
C LYS A 126 -5.70 -19.66 9.99
N GLU A 127 -6.82 -18.97 9.95
CA GLU A 127 -7.82 -19.11 8.88
C GLU A 127 -7.23 -18.72 7.53
N GLN A 128 -6.51 -17.60 7.48
CA GLN A 128 -5.81 -17.14 6.29
C GLN A 128 -4.76 -18.15 5.79
N GLU A 129 -3.96 -18.74 6.69
CA GLU A 129 -3.01 -19.79 6.33
C GLU A 129 -3.69 -21.03 5.73
N THR A 130 -4.88 -21.39 6.24
CA THR A 130 -5.68 -22.49 5.69
C THR A 130 -6.21 -22.13 4.30
N ASN A 131 -6.71 -20.90 4.12
CA ASN A 131 -7.20 -20.40 2.84
C ASN A 131 -6.09 -20.39 1.77
N ARG A 132 -4.89 -19.91 2.11
CA ARG A 132 -3.75 -19.89 1.19
C ARG A 132 -3.41 -21.31 0.69
N LYS A 133 -3.34 -22.30 1.58
CA LYS A 133 -3.08 -23.70 1.21
C LYS A 133 -4.13 -24.26 0.25
N GLN A 134 -5.41 -23.96 0.50
CA GLN A 134 -6.50 -24.40 -0.37
C GLN A 134 -6.44 -23.73 -1.75
N ILE A 135 -6.20 -22.42 -1.79
CA ILE A 135 -6.09 -21.66 -3.04
C ILE A 135 -4.90 -22.14 -3.88
N LEU A 136 -3.71 -22.32 -3.29
CA LEU A 136 -2.54 -22.84 -4.00
C LEU A 136 -2.83 -24.18 -4.67
N LYS A 137 -3.52 -25.08 -3.96
CA LYS A 137 -3.96 -26.37 -4.49
C LYS A 137 -4.98 -26.23 -5.62
N HIS A 138 -5.98 -25.36 -5.48
CA HIS A 138 -7.03 -25.17 -6.50
C HIS A 138 -6.51 -24.52 -7.78
N LEU A 139 -5.62 -23.53 -7.65
CA LEU A 139 -5.02 -22.83 -8.79
C LEU A 139 -3.85 -23.60 -9.41
N ASN A 140 -3.41 -24.71 -8.78
CA ASN A 140 -2.21 -25.45 -9.17
C ASN A 140 -0.96 -24.53 -9.26
N ILE A 141 -0.85 -23.61 -8.30
CA ILE A 141 0.27 -22.68 -8.16
C ILE A 141 1.19 -23.22 -7.06
N ASP A 142 2.47 -23.35 -7.36
CA ASP A 142 3.46 -23.72 -6.35
C ASP A 142 3.83 -22.52 -5.46
N LYS A 143 4.44 -22.84 -4.31
CA LYS A 143 4.83 -21.83 -3.31
C LYS A 143 5.79 -20.78 -3.88
N LYS A 144 6.79 -21.21 -4.66
CA LYS A 144 7.82 -20.34 -5.23
C LYS A 144 7.21 -19.32 -6.19
N TYR A 145 6.26 -19.75 -7.01
CA TYR A 145 5.55 -18.87 -7.92
C TYR A 145 4.66 -17.88 -7.16
N SER A 146 3.93 -18.33 -6.12
CA SER A 146 3.16 -17.40 -5.28
C SER A 146 4.02 -16.38 -4.53
N GLU A 147 5.20 -16.77 -4.04
CA GLU A 147 6.17 -15.88 -3.39
C GLU A 147 6.73 -14.86 -4.39
N ARG A 148 7.03 -15.28 -5.62
CA ARG A 148 7.44 -14.37 -6.70
C ARG A 148 6.36 -13.34 -7.02
N LEU A 149 5.10 -13.74 -7.12
CA LEU A 149 3.99 -12.82 -7.36
C LEU A 149 3.78 -11.87 -6.17
N TYR A 150 3.89 -12.38 -4.95
CA TYR A 150 3.76 -11.56 -3.75
C TYR A 150 4.89 -10.55 -3.60
N ARG A 151 6.14 -10.89 -3.95
CA ARG A 151 7.24 -9.93 -4.02
C ARG A 151 6.95 -8.76 -4.95
N LEU A 152 6.21 -8.97 -6.05
CA LEU A 152 5.76 -7.84 -6.88
C LEU A 152 4.81 -6.92 -6.11
N VAL A 153 3.91 -7.49 -5.31
CA VAL A 153 2.97 -6.73 -4.48
C VAL A 153 3.71 -5.90 -3.43
N GLU A 154 4.54 -6.57 -2.63
CA GLU A 154 5.35 -5.94 -1.59
C GLU A 154 6.28 -4.86 -2.16
N TRP A 155 6.93 -5.12 -3.28
CA TRP A 155 7.82 -4.16 -3.93
C TRP A 155 7.09 -2.91 -4.42
N CYS A 156 5.91 -3.08 -5.03
CA CYS A 156 5.11 -1.94 -5.48
C CYS A 156 4.53 -1.14 -4.30
N ASP A 157 4.09 -1.82 -3.24
CA ASP A 157 3.65 -1.17 -2.00
C ASP A 157 4.80 -0.35 -1.38
N ALA A 158 5.93 -1.00 -1.09
CA ALA A 158 7.11 -0.34 -0.52
C ALA A 158 7.57 0.87 -1.34
N PHE A 159 7.62 0.73 -2.67
CA PHE A 159 8.05 1.84 -3.52
C PHE A 159 7.05 2.99 -3.54
N SER A 160 5.76 2.69 -3.70
CA SER A 160 4.72 3.74 -3.67
C SER A 160 4.72 4.48 -2.33
N LEU A 161 4.97 3.79 -1.21
CA LEU A 161 5.12 4.39 0.11
C LEU A 161 6.36 5.27 0.21
N LEU A 162 7.51 4.90 -0.36
CA LEU A 162 8.70 5.76 -0.41
C LEU A 162 8.39 7.11 -1.08
N ILE A 163 7.55 7.10 -2.13
CA ILE A 163 7.11 8.30 -2.85
C ILE A 163 6.09 9.08 -2.02
N CYS A 164 5.02 8.43 -1.53
CA CYS A 164 3.95 9.11 -0.80
C CYS A 164 4.37 9.65 0.58
N LEU A 165 5.36 9.02 1.22
CA LEU A 165 5.93 9.45 2.50
C LEU A 165 7.10 10.43 2.34
N ASP A 166 7.42 10.83 1.10
CA ASP A 166 8.54 11.71 0.76
C ASP A 166 9.87 11.23 1.40
N LYS A 167 10.18 9.94 1.19
CA LYS A 167 11.36 9.28 1.79
C LYS A 167 12.55 9.19 0.85
N ILE A 168 12.36 9.30 -0.46
CA ILE A 168 13.45 9.34 -1.43
C ILE A 168 14.30 10.58 -1.14
N GLN A 169 15.61 10.40 -0.98
CA GLN A 169 16.50 11.51 -0.58
C GLN A 169 16.63 12.55 -1.69
N PRO A 170 16.35 13.84 -1.43
CA PRO A 170 16.41 14.89 -2.44
C PRO A 170 17.83 15.11 -2.99
N GLU A 171 18.87 14.73 -2.24
CA GLU A 171 20.27 14.81 -2.69
C GLU A 171 20.67 13.69 -3.69
N GLY A 172 19.71 12.88 -4.14
CA GLY A 172 19.96 11.79 -5.09
C GLY A 172 20.69 10.60 -4.49
N ARG A 173 20.67 10.44 -3.15
CA ARG A 173 21.22 9.24 -2.51
C ARG A 173 20.33 8.03 -2.81
N LYS A 174 20.98 6.94 -3.20
CA LYS A 174 20.34 5.65 -3.45
C LYS A 174 19.78 5.06 -2.16
N MET A 175 18.55 4.56 -2.23
CA MET A 175 17.86 3.86 -1.16
C MET A 175 17.29 2.55 -1.68
N GLU A 176 17.36 1.51 -0.86
CA GLU A 176 16.72 0.23 -1.20
C GLU A 176 15.20 0.36 -1.17
N VAL A 177 14.53 -0.31 -2.12
CA VAL A 177 13.07 -0.45 -2.14
C VAL A 177 12.67 -1.68 -1.33
N SER A 178 12.85 -2.86 -1.92
CA SER A 178 12.76 -4.19 -1.32
C SER A 178 13.29 -5.22 -2.34
N GLU A 179 13.20 -6.51 -2.04
CA GLU A 179 13.47 -7.56 -3.02
C GLU A 179 12.44 -7.51 -4.16
N SER A 180 12.93 -7.45 -5.40
CA SER A 180 12.12 -7.57 -6.60
C SER A 180 11.51 -8.98 -6.74
N PRO A 181 10.52 -9.18 -7.63
CA PRO A 181 9.94 -10.50 -7.91
C PRO A 181 10.98 -11.61 -8.13
N ASP A 182 12.06 -11.28 -8.84
CA ASP A 182 13.11 -12.22 -9.21
C ASP A 182 14.26 -12.30 -8.19
N GLY A 183 14.20 -11.52 -7.10
CA GLY A 183 15.10 -11.58 -5.95
C GLY A 183 16.24 -10.56 -5.95
N ASP A 184 16.32 -9.68 -6.95
CA ASP A 184 17.29 -8.59 -6.99
C ASP A 184 16.84 -7.42 -6.11
N ILE A 185 17.79 -6.73 -5.46
CA ILE A 185 17.51 -5.50 -4.69
C ILE A 185 17.56 -4.31 -5.65
N ASN A 186 16.45 -3.57 -5.75
CA ASN A 186 16.42 -2.31 -6.48
C ASN A 186 16.69 -1.12 -5.57
N GLN A 187 17.47 -0.17 -6.09
CA GLN A 187 17.75 1.09 -5.44
C GLN A 187 17.09 2.24 -6.18
N VAL A 188 16.31 3.06 -5.48
CA VAL A 188 15.66 4.26 -5.98
C VAL A 188 16.45 5.52 -5.60
N PHE A 189 16.45 6.53 -6.48
CA PHE A 189 17.00 7.85 -6.22
C PHE A 189 16.36 8.91 -7.12
N TYR A 190 16.43 10.18 -6.71
CA TYR A 190 16.14 11.31 -7.59
C TYR A 190 17.32 11.61 -8.52
N LYS A 191 17.03 11.79 -9.80
CA LYS A 191 17.96 12.41 -10.77
C LYS A 191 17.84 13.93 -10.79
N ASP A 192 16.63 14.42 -10.56
CA ASP A 192 16.27 15.84 -10.46
C ASP A 192 14.95 15.94 -9.68
N GLU A 193 14.46 17.16 -9.44
CA GLU A 193 13.16 17.42 -8.82
C GLU A 193 12.04 16.65 -9.55
N LYS A 194 11.37 15.74 -8.84
CA LYS A 194 10.30 14.86 -9.36
C LYS A 194 10.71 13.92 -10.51
N ILE A 195 12.01 13.79 -10.77
CA ILE A 195 12.54 12.82 -11.74
C ILE A 195 13.19 11.66 -10.97
N ILE A 196 12.54 10.50 -10.98
CA ILE A 196 12.95 9.30 -10.24
C ILE A 196 13.65 8.31 -11.17
N SER A 197 14.69 7.65 -10.67
CA SER A 197 15.39 6.57 -11.34
C SER A 197 15.54 5.35 -10.43
N LEU A 198 15.73 4.18 -11.05
CA LEU A 198 15.99 2.92 -10.37
C LEU A 198 17.25 2.24 -10.90
N GLU A 199 17.92 1.51 -10.02
CA GLU A 199 19.06 0.65 -10.35
C GLU A 199 18.94 -0.72 -9.67
N PRO A 200 18.91 -1.84 -10.42
CA PRO A 200 18.80 -1.90 -11.88
C PRO A 200 17.46 -1.34 -12.40
N TRP A 201 17.42 -0.91 -13.66
CA TRP A 201 16.19 -0.47 -14.33
C TRP A 201 15.32 -1.67 -14.68
N VAL A 202 14.12 -1.74 -14.09
CA VAL A 202 13.21 -2.89 -14.19
C VAL A 202 11.95 -2.63 -15.02
N PHE A 203 11.87 -1.47 -15.68
CA PHE A 203 10.67 -1.07 -16.42
C PHE A 203 10.81 -1.29 -17.92
N LYS A 204 9.67 -1.55 -18.56
CA LYS A 204 9.55 -1.77 -20.01
C LYS A 204 9.97 -0.53 -20.80
N GLU A 205 9.47 0.62 -20.37
CA GLU A 205 9.72 1.91 -21.00
C GLU A 205 10.97 2.58 -20.42
N ASN A 206 11.68 3.36 -21.22
CA ASN A 206 12.80 4.17 -20.73
C ASN A 206 12.35 5.40 -19.94
N SER A 207 11.11 5.84 -20.13
CA SER A 207 10.49 6.92 -19.36
C SER A 207 8.97 6.79 -19.34
N PHE A 208 8.36 7.10 -18.20
CA PHE A 208 6.91 7.17 -18.02
C PHE A 208 6.54 8.08 -16.85
N THR A 209 5.28 8.51 -16.81
CA THR A 209 4.74 9.35 -15.74
C THR A 209 3.84 8.54 -14.83
N VAL A 210 3.97 8.75 -13.52
CA VAL A 210 3.04 8.26 -12.51
C VAL A 210 2.57 9.41 -11.64
N PHE A 211 1.53 9.18 -10.85
CA PHE A 211 0.99 10.20 -9.97
C PHE A 211 0.33 9.61 -8.73
N TYR A 212 0.03 10.48 -7.77
CA TYR A 212 -0.98 10.20 -6.75
C TYR A 212 -1.79 11.47 -6.51
N GLU A 213 -3.00 11.29 -5.98
CA GLU A 213 -3.88 12.38 -5.58
C GLU A 213 -3.76 12.64 -4.08
N TYR A 214 -3.92 13.89 -3.70
CA TYR A 214 -3.90 14.32 -2.31
C TYR A 214 -4.82 15.50 -2.09
N LYS A 215 -5.10 15.78 -0.81
CA LYS A 215 -5.84 16.97 -0.38
C LYS A 215 -5.03 17.73 0.66
N ILE A 216 -5.15 19.06 0.64
CA ILE A 216 -4.63 19.92 1.70
C ILE A 216 -5.79 20.33 2.60
N LEU A 217 -5.70 20.01 3.88
CA LEU A 217 -6.64 20.49 4.88
C LEU A 217 -5.98 21.61 5.68
N GLU A 218 -6.57 22.81 5.63
CA GLU A 218 -6.02 23.96 6.36
C GLU A 218 -6.33 23.90 7.86
N GLN A 219 -7.40 23.19 8.23
CA GLN A 219 -7.79 22.95 9.60
C GLN A 219 -6.84 21.95 10.28
N LEU A 220 -6.21 22.39 11.38
CA LEU A 220 -5.20 21.60 12.08
C LEU A 220 -5.79 20.54 13.03
N LYS A 221 -6.98 20.80 13.58
CA LYS A 221 -7.64 19.96 14.58
C LYS A 221 -9.12 19.81 14.27
N PHE A 222 -9.65 18.62 14.50
CA PHE A 222 -11.03 18.24 14.26
C PHE A 222 -11.65 17.75 15.57
N ALA A 223 -12.86 18.20 15.87
CA ALA A 223 -13.62 17.81 17.04
C ALA A 223 -14.19 16.39 16.91
N SER A 224 -14.41 15.92 15.67
CA SER A 224 -14.92 14.58 15.41
C SER A 224 -14.52 14.05 14.03
N VAL A 225 -14.71 12.75 13.81
CA VAL A 225 -14.48 12.12 12.51
C VAL A 225 -15.48 12.63 11.46
N GLU A 226 -16.70 13.01 11.85
CA GLU A 226 -17.70 13.59 10.95
C GLU A 226 -17.26 14.96 10.44
N GLU A 227 -16.69 15.80 11.31
CA GLU A 227 -16.12 17.09 10.90
C GLU A 227 -14.93 16.86 9.97
N PHE A 228 -14.02 15.96 10.34
CA PHE A 228 -12.87 15.59 9.49
C PHE A 228 -13.32 15.11 8.10
N ASN A 229 -14.30 14.21 8.05
CA ASN A 229 -14.86 13.70 6.80
C ASN A 229 -15.47 14.81 5.94
N LYS A 230 -16.24 15.71 6.56
CA LYS A 230 -16.85 16.84 5.85
C LYS A 230 -15.78 17.72 5.22
N ILE A 231 -14.80 18.16 6.01
CA ILE A 231 -13.71 19.02 5.52
C ILE A 231 -12.88 18.30 4.44
N CYS A 232 -12.60 17.00 4.60
CA CYS A 232 -11.95 16.20 3.56
C CYS A 232 -12.77 16.15 2.27
N SER A 233 -14.09 15.99 2.35
CA SER A 233 -14.96 15.89 1.17
C SER A 233 -15.04 17.20 0.39
N GLU A 234 -14.98 18.34 1.08
CA GLU A 234 -15.03 19.69 0.50
C GLU A 234 -13.66 20.17 -0.02
N ALA A 235 -12.56 19.62 0.50
CA ALA A 235 -11.22 19.98 0.07
C ALA A 235 -10.94 19.58 -1.39
N THR A 236 -10.34 20.52 -2.13
CA THR A 236 -9.98 20.34 -3.54
C THR A 236 -8.94 19.23 -3.71
N VAL A 237 -9.22 18.32 -4.63
CA VAL A 237 -8.26 17.27 -5.03
C VAL A 237 -7.11 17.92 -5.80
N GLN A 238 -5.90 17.57 -5.40
CA GLN A 238 -4.65 17.93 -6.07
C GLN A 238 -3.94 16.67 -6.52
N ARG A 239 -2.98 16.82 -7.44
CA ARG A 239 -2.23 15.73 -8.02
C ARG A 239 -0.74 16.02 -7.94
N GLU A 240 0.03 15.06 -7.46
CA GLU A 240 1.49 15.07 -7.52
C GLU A 240 1.92 14.13 -8.65
N GLU A 241 2.79 14.60 -9.55
CA GLU A 241 3.26 13.84 -10.70
C GLU A 241 4.78 13.63 -10.64
N PHE A 242 5.22 12.44 -11.03
CA PHE A 242 6.64 12.07 -11.09
C PHE A 242 6.94 11.47 -12.45
N ILE A 243 8.12 11.79 -12.97
CA ILE A 243 8.65 11.18 -14.19
C ILE A 243 9.69 10.15 -13.77
N PHE A 244 9.51 8.92 -14.24
CA PHE A 244 10.49 7.86 -14.11
C PHE A 244 11.37 7.89 -15.35
N THR A 245 12.69 7.79 -15.20
CA THR A 245 13.62 7.70 -16.33
C THR A 245 14.82 6.80 -16.04
N LYS A 246 15.19 5.98 -17.03
CA LYS A 246 16.39 5.12 -17.01
C LYS A 246 17.66 5.91 -16.88
#